data_AF-A0A8S3ICD6-F1
#
_entry.id   AF-A0A8S3ICD6-F1
#
_cell.length_a   1.000
_cell.length_b   1.000
_cell.length_c   1.000
_cell.angle_alpha   90.00
_cell.angle_beta   90.00
_cell.angle_gamma   90.00
#
_symmetry.space_group_name_H-M   'P 1'
#
loop_
_entity.id
_entity.type
_entity.pdbx_description
1 polymer ?
#
loop_
_entity_poly.entity_id
_entity_poly.type
_entity_poly.pdbx_seq_one_letter_code
_entity_poly.pdbx_strand_id
1 'polypeptide(L)'
;MFHSYKNSVTLYWNSNNLEYQIIRDNEVWFESGPFFIHFNQTFYSSAPEQEMLPMLPLYLIEQYETNGTDVVFGLFDRLSLRWSITNTSNGFVWETSFKIFREQSIILFEQYFPIDLSGMSQGNDRNTFKYSSTAFPRFKVSFNQTDQYVIDQLGHFTFLDAWDLDMRGVGLKNVFTGGLYSGNPFVLYNLTKIDSNIILSSLTNFMTNFQTRSPSLNYHLSCGLHGRVHQIVKSFSLKTILLTSEPKQGINQIVKLWGKLMLQYYGKQHIKELKDLHRDFYVS
;
A
#
# COMPACT_ATOMS: atom_id res chain seq x y z
N MET A 1 -6.90 14.42 -15.20
CA MET A 1 -6.41 13.15 -15.80
C MET A 1 -4.89 13.21 -15.79
N PHE A 2 -4.22 12.38 -14.97
CA PHE A 2 -2.76 12.39 -14.88
C PHE A 2 -2.19 11.58 -16.06
N HIS A 3 -1.38 12.19 -16.91
CA HIS A 3 -0.70 11.50 -18.02
C HIS A 3 0.80 11.69 -17.86
N SER A 4 1.53 10.61 -17.57
CA SER A 4 2.99 10.56 -17.69
C SER A 4 3.35 9.85 -18.99
N TYR A 5 3.90 10.57 -19.96
CA TYR A 5 4.19 10.05 -21.30
C TYR A 5 5.43 9.14 -21.40
N LYS A 6 6.10 8.84 -20.28
CA LYS A 6 7.28 7.95 -20.24
C LYS A 6 7.18 6.77 -19.28
N ASN A 7 6.16 6.72 -18.43
CA ASN A 7 6.09 5.69 -17.40
C ASN A 7 5.23 4.52 -17.86
N SER A 8 5.67 3.32 -17.52
CA SER A 8 4.91 2.07 -17.72
C SER A 8 3.65 2.00 -16.85
N VAL A 9 3.50 2.90 -15.87
CA VAL A 9 2.41 2.93 -14.90
C VAL A 9 1.73 4.30 -14.86
N THR A 10 0.40 4.29 -14.84
CA THR A 10 -0.45 5.47 -14.71
C THR A 10 -1.47 5.23 -13.60
N LEU A 11 -1.79 6.29 -12.85
CA LEU A 11 -2.90 6.30 -11.89
C LEU A 11 -4.03 7.16 -12.41
N TYR A 12 -5.23 6.58 -12.46
CA TYR A 12 -6.46 7.27 -12.80
C TYR A 12 -7.29 7.46 -11.53
N TRP A 13 -7.70 8.69 -11.21
CA TRP A 13 -8.59 9.02 -10.10
C TRP A 13 -9.94 9.47 -10.63
N ASN A 14 -11.02 8.92 -10.07
CA ASN A 14 -12.40 9.30 -10.36
C ASN A 14 -13.05 9.87 -9.08
N SER A 15 -13.23 11.19 -9.06
CA SER A 15 -13.80 11.89 -7.91
C SER A 15 -15.30 11.63 -7.70
N ASN A 16 -16.01 11.13 -8.72
CA ASN A 16 -17.47 10.93 -8.62
C ASN A 16 -17.82 9.69 -7.80
N ASN A 17 -17.01 8.65 -7.88
CA ASN A 17 -17.19 7.40 -7.15
C ASN A 17 -16.10 7.16 -6.09
N LEU A 18 -15.15 8.08 -5.95
CA LEU A 18 -14.03 8.01 -5.02
C LEU A 18 -13.17 6.76 -5.23
N GLU A 19 -12.94 6.40 -6.50
CA GLU A 19 -12.13 5.25 -6.88
C GLU A 19 -10.89 5.67 -7.66
N TYR A 20 -9.83 4.88 -7.56
CA TYR A 20 -8.67 4.96 -8.43
C TYR A 20 -8.36 3.62 -9.10
N GLN A 21 -7.71 3.71 -10.26
CA GLN A 21 -7.20 2.57 -11.00
C GLN A 21 -5.72 2.76 -11.27
N ILE A 22 -5.00 1.64 -11.27
CA ILE A 22 -3.59 1.61 -11.67
C ILE A 22 -3.53 0.86 -12.99
N ILE A 23 -3.14 1.59 -14.01
CA ILE A 23 -3.06 1.11 -15.38
C ILE A 23 -1.59 0.90 -15.70
N ARG A 24 -1.28 -0.29 -16.21
CA ARG A 24 0.05 -0.66 -16.67
C ARG A 24 -0.07 -1.40 -17.98
N ASP A 25 0.79 -1.07 -18.94
CA ASP A 25 0.79 -1.71 -20.27
C ASP A 25 -0.59 -1.66 -20.96
N ASN A 26 -1.31 -0.54 -20.76
CA ASN A 26 -2.71 -0.31 -21.20
C ASN A 26 -3.75 -1.28 -20.61
N GLU A 27 -3.41 -1.96 -19.52
CA GLU A 27 -4.27 -2.91 -18.82
C GLU A 27 -4.52 -2.40 -17.39
N VAL A 28 -5.75 -2.56 -16.87
CA VAL A 28 -6.06 -2.20 -15.48
C VAL A 28 -5.53 -3.31 -14.58
N TRP A 29 -4.44 -3.04 -13.88
CA TRP A 29 -3.82 -3.99 -12.96
C TRP A 29 -4.50 -4.00 -11.61
N PHE A 30 -4.88 -2.81 -11.13
CA PHE A 30 -5.52 -2.65 -9.85
C PHE A 30 -6.70 -1.70 -9.95
N GLU A 31 -7.80 -2.11 -9.34
CA GLU A 31 -8.96 -1.26 -9.04
C GLU A 31 -9.00 -1.03 -7.54
N SER A 32 -9.23 0.21 -7.11
CA SER A 32 -9.25 0.54 -5.70
C SER A 32 -10.46 -0.04 -4.99
N GLY A 33 -10.28 -0.51 -3.76
CA GLY A 33 -11.38 -0.66 -2.81
C GLY A 33 -11.68 0.66 -2.07
N PRO A 34 -12.74 0.70 -1.25
CA PRO A 34 -13.08 1.89 -0.46
C PRO A 34 -11.98 2.29 0.53
N PHE A 35 -11.82 3.60 0.75
CA PHE A 35 -10.93 4.14 1.77
C PHE A 35 -11.49 3.81 3.15
N PHE A 36 -10.60 3.43 4.08
CA PHE A 36 -11.02 2.92 5.38
C PHE A 36 -10.14 3.43 6.51
N ILE A 37 -10.78 3.79 7.62
CA ILE A 37 -10.13 4.12 8.89
C ILE A 37 -10.98 3.64 10.08
N HIS A 38 -10.33 3.06 11.09
CA HIS A 38 -10.95 2.61 12.33
C HIS A 38 -10.32 3.34 13.52
N PHE A 39 -11.14 3.99 14.34
CA PHE A 39 -10.71 4.60 15.59
C PHE A 39 -11.89 4.76 16.55
N ASN A 40 -11.61 4.90 17.85
CA ASN A 40 -12.64 4.96 18.90
C ASN A 40 -13.71 3.85 18.75
N GLN A 41 -13.28 2.62 18.44
CA GLN A 41 -14.15 1.45 18.24
C GLN A 41 -15.17 1.60 17.09
N THR A 42 -14.98 2.56 16.21
CA THR A 42 -15.88 2.86 15.10
C THR A 42 -15.14 2.70 13.77
N PHE A 43 -15.79 2.03 12.83
CA PHE A 43 -15.29 1.79 11.48
C PHE A 43 -15.87 2.84 10.54
N TYR A 44 -15.01 3.50 9.76
CA TYR A 44 -15.42 4.49 8.77
C TYR A 44 -14.95 4.06 7.38
N SER A 45 -15.81 4.19 6.38
CA SER A 45 -15.50 3.86 4.98
C SER A 45 -16.03 4.92 4.03
N SER A 46 -15.34 5.13 2.91
CA SER A 46 -15.82 6.02 1.83
C SER A 46 -17.00 5.41 1.04
N ALA A 47 -17.27 4.12 1.20
CA ALA A 47 -18.41 3.42 0.61
C ALA A 47 -18.95 2.38 1.63
N PRO A 48 -19.53 2.83 2.75
CA PRO A 48 -19.91 1.95 3.87
C PRO A 48 -20.90 0.85 3.48
N GLU A 49 -21.76 1.11 2.48
CA GLU A 49 -22.73 0.15 1.95
C GLU A 49 -22.09 -1.02 1.17
N GLN A 50 -20.84 -0.89 0.77
CA GLN A 50 -20.10 -1.93 0.06
C GLN A 50 -19.36 -2.88 1.01
N GLU A 51 -19.34 -2.61 2.32
CA GLU A 51 -18.53 -3.36 3.28
C GLU A 51 -19.30 -4.50 3.97
N MET A 52 -18.59 -5.57 4.33
CA MET A 52 -19.17 -6.70 5.05
C MET A 52 -19.56 -6.40 6.51
N LEU A 53 -18.94 -5.39 7.13
CA LEU A 53 -19.25 -4.96 8.49
C LEU A 53 -19.96 -3.60 8.45
N PRO A 54 -20.85 -3.30 9.42
CA PRO A 54 -21.43 -1.97 9.54
C PRO A 54 -20.34 -0.91 9.72
N MET A 55 -20.31 0.07 8.81
CA MET A 55 -19.39 1.20 8.87
C MET A 55 -20.15 2.52 8.76
N LEU A 56 -19.60 3.57 9.38
CA LEU A 56 -20.09 4.92 9.20
C LEU A 56 -19.45 5.57 7.97
N PRO A 57 -20.08 6.59 7.37
CA PRO A 57 -19.50 7.29 6.22
C PRO A 57 -18.20 8.02 6.58
N LEU A 58 -17.24 7.96 5.66
CA LEU A 58 -16.04 8.78 5.63
C LEU A 58 -16.15 9.74 4.43
N TYR A 59 -16.18 11.03 4.70
CA TYR A 59 -16.42 12.06 3.70
C TYR A 59 -15.12 12.62 3.14
N LEU A 60 -14.99 12.65 1.82
CA LEU A 60 -13.99 13.48 1.15
C LEU A 60 -14.42 14.95 1.27
N ILE A 61 -13.65 15.76 1.97
CA ILE A 61 -13.95 17.18 2.20
C ILE A 61 -13.14 18.12 1.30
N GLU A 62 -11.99 17.65 0.82
CA GLU A 62 -11.10 18.44 -0.02
C GLU A 62 -10.22 17.51 -0.86
N GLN A 63 -10.00 17.89 -2.12
CA GLN A 63 -8.97 17.30 -2.97
C GLN A 63 -8.13 18.43 -3.56
N TYR A 64 -6.81 18.22 -3.65
CA TYR A 64 -5.92 19.21 -4.22
C TYR A 64 -4.70 18.56 -4.86
N GLU A 65 -4.17 19.23 -5.87
CA GLU A 65 -3.02 18.79 -6.65
C GLU A 65 -1.82 19.69 -6.35
N THR A 66 -0.65 19.07 -6.23
CA THR A 66 0.63 19.76 -6.04
C THR A 66 1.70 19.04 -6.85
N ASN A 67 2.83 19.69 -7.06
CA ASN A 67 4.04 19.06 -7.56
C ASN A 67 5.17 19.26 -6.56
N GLY A 68 6.24 18.50 -6.71
CA GLY A 68 7.41 18.62 -5.85
C GLY A 68 8.57 17.76 -6.31
N THR A 69 9.61 17.75 -5.48
CA THR A 69 10.81 16.95 -5.68
C THR A 69 11.09 16.14 -4.43
N ASP A 70 11.20 14.83 -4.58
CA ASP A 70 11.74 13.94 -3.56
C ASP A 70 13.24 13.77 -3.79
N VAL A 71 14.03 13.73 -2.72
CA VAL A 71 15.49 13.64 -2.79
C VAL A 71 15.96 12.33 -3.44
N VAL A 72 15.20 11.25 -3.29
CA VAL A 72 15.57 9.90 -3.75
C VAL A 72 14.89 9.58 -5.07
N PHE A 73 13.60 9.89 -5.17
CA PHE A 73 12.78 9.47 -6.31
C PHE A 73 12.63 10.55 -7.39
N GLY A 74 13.02 11.79 -7.11
CA GLY A 74 13.02 12.89 -8.07
C GLY A 74 11.68 13.64 -8.15
N LEU A 75 11.39 14.20 -9.32
CA LEU A 75 10.19 15.03 -9.54
C LEU A 75 8.90 14.20 -9.50
N PHE A 76 7.88 14.71 -8.83
CA PHE A 76 6.57 14.07 -8.73
C PHE A 76 5.40 15.03 -8.89
N ASP A 77 4.28 14.46 -9.33
CA ASP A 77 2.94 15.04 -9.21
C ASP A 77 2.21 14.36 -8.06
N ARG A 78 1.49 15.14 -7.24
CA ARG A 78 0.79 14.67 -6.04
C ARG A 78 -0.68 15.04 -6.06
N LEU A 79 -1.55 14.05 -5.90
CA LEU A 79 -2.96 14.25 -5.57
C LEU A 79 -3.16 13.93 -4.09
N SER A 80 -3.70 14.89 -3.33
CA SER A 80 -4.01 14.72 -1.90
C SER A 80 -5.51 14.79 -1.67
N LEU A 81 -6.00 13.91 -0.81
CA LEU A 81 -7.41 13.74 -0.46
C LEU A 81 -7.54 13.86 1.06
N ARG A 82 -8.38 14.78 1.53
CA ARG A 82 -8.64 14.99 2.96
C ARG A 82 -9.98 14.40 3.34
N TRP A 83 -9.96 13.58 4.39
CA TRP A 83 -11.10 12.81 4.86
C TRP A 83 -11.56 13.28 6.24
N SER A 84 -12.87 13.30 6.42
CA SER A 84 -13.56 13.71 7.65
C SER A 84 -14.66 12.71 8.01
N ILE A 85 -14.90 12.52 9.30
CA ILE A 85 -16.04 11.73 9.80
C ILE A 85 -17.36 12.53 9.79
N THR A 86 -17.29 13.81 9.45
CA THR A 86 -18.46 14.67 9.22
C THR A 86 -18.36 15.25 7.81
N ASN A 87 -19.47 15.74 7.27
CA ASN A 87 -19.47 16.45 5.99
C ASN A 87 -18.86 17.88 6.09
N THR A 88 -18.22 18.23 7.22
CA THR A 88 -17.61 19.54 7.46
C THR A 88 -16.10 19.43 7.56
N SER A 89 -15.40 20.52 7.23
CA SER A 89 -13.94 20.62 7.29
C SER A 89 -13.38 20.52 8.72
N ASN A 90 -14.18 20.84 9.73
CA ASN A 90 -13.77 20.83 11.14
C ASN A 90 -13.52 19.41 11.69
N GLY A 91 -13.93 18.36 10.95
CA GLY A 91 -13.71 16.96 11.30
C GLY A 91 -12.58 16.28 10.53
N PHE A 92 -11.65 17.03 9.93
CA PHE A 92 -10.50 16.47 9.21
C PHE A 92 -9.64 15.57 10.11
N VAL A 93 -9.59 14.27 9.80
CA VAL A 93 -8.90 13.27 10.63
C VAL A 93 -7.77 12.54 9.90
N TRP A 94 -7.76 12.58 8.57
CA TRP A 94 -6.89 11.71 7.78
C TRP A 94 -6.68 12.29 6.38
N GLU A 95 -5.43 12.38 5.93
CA GLU A 95 -5.07 12.72 4.56
C GLU A 95 -4.44 11.51 3.88
N THR A 96 -4.93 11.17 2.70
CA THR A 96 -4.31 10.18 1.83
C THR A 96 -3.80 10.86 0.58
N SER A 97 -2.64 10.47 0.07
CA SER A 97 -2.14 11.04 -1.18
C SER A 97 -1.40 10.05 -2.06
N PHE A 98 -1.44 10.31 -3.35
CA PHE A 98 -0.69 9.62 -4.38
C PHE A 98 0.44 10.53 -4.83
N LYS A 99 1.68 10.06 -4.87
CA LYS A 99 2.79 10.74 -5.56
C LYS A 99 3.22 9.88 -6.73
N ILE A 100 3.16 10.43 -7.93
CA ILE A 100 3.53 9.76 -9.17
C ILE A 100 4.82 10.39 -9.66
N PHE A 101 5.88 9.60 -9.75
CA PHE A 101 7.21 10.09 -10.12
C PHE A 101 7.36 10.16 -11.64
N ARG A 102 7.92 11.26 -12.17
CA ARG A 102 7.95 11.51 -13.61
C ARG A 102 9.04 10.74 -14.36
N GLU A 103 10.10 10.38 -13.65
CA GLU A 103 11.32 9.77 -14.23
C GLU A 103 11.45 8.29 -13.92
N GLN A 104 10.59 7.78 -13.03
CA GLN A 104 10.60 6.39 -12.57
C GLN A 104 9.16 5.89 -12.54
N SER A 105 8.95 4.63 -12.91
CA SER A 105 7.62 4.01 -12.82
C SER A 105 7.28 3.63 -11.37
N ILE A 106 7.10 4.66 -10.54
CA ILE A 106 6.86 4.58 -9.09
C ILE A 106 5.61 5.38 -8.75
N ILE A 107 4.76 4.79 -7.90
CA ILE A 107 3.69 5.47 -7.19
C ILE A 107 3.92 5.31 -5.69
N LEU A 108 3.93 6.40 -4.94
CA LEU A 108 3.88 6.36 -3.48
C LEU A 108 2.48 6.68 -3.01
N PHE A 109 1.98 5.83 -2.13
CA PHE A 109 0.76 6.05 -1.37
C PHE A 109 1.16 6.51 0.01
N GLU A 110 0.70 7.69 0.41
CA GLU A 110 1.00 8.25 1.72
C GLU A 110 -0.30 8.42 2.51
N GLN A 111 -0.24 8.08 3.79
CA GLN A 111 -1.25 8.40 4.79
C GLN A 111 -0.64 9.38 5.79
N TYR A 112 -1.33 10.46 6.11
CA TYR A 112 -0.91 11.46 7.09
C TYR A 112 -2.04 11.71 8.09
N PHE A 113 -1.69 11.77 9.38
CA PHE A 113 -2.64 11.93 10.46
C PHE A 113 -2.44 13.31 11.12
N PRO A 114 -3.29 14.31 10.84
CA PRO A 114 -3.13 15.69 11.31
C PRO A 114 -3.43 15.88 12.80
N ILE A 115 -4.02 14.87 13.45
CA ILE A 115 -4.47 14.87 14.84
C ILE A 115 -4.12 13.53 15.51
N ASP A 116 -4.17 13.51 16.84
CA ASP A 116 -4.09 12.25 17.59
C ASP A 116 -5.37 11.43 17.40
N LEU A 117 -5.21 10.13 17.16
CA LEU A 117 -6.32 9.18 17.08
C LEU A 117 -6.13 8.08 18.12
N SER A 118 -7.10 7.92 19.01
CA SER A 118 -7.14 6.87 20.03
C SER A 118 -8.09 5.75 19.64
N GLY A 119 -8.03 4.62 20.36
CA GLY A 119 -8.96 3.52 20.15
C GLY A 119 -8.83 2.90 18.75
N MET A 120 -7.62 2.96 18.18
CA MET A 120 -7.30 2.42 16.86
C MET A 120 -7.25 0.89 16.86
N SER A 121 -7.04 0.27 18.03
CA SER A 121 -6.89 -1.17 18.18
C SER A 121 -8.23 -1.87 17.99
N GLN A 122 -8.25 -2.92 17.18
CA GLN A 122 -9.39 -3.80 16.95
C GLN A 122 -9.43 -5.00 17.90
N GLY A 123 -8.53 -5.03 18.89
CA GLY A 123 -8.42 -6.12 19.84
C GLY A 123 -6.98 -6.44 20.22
N ASN A 124 -6.82 -7.46 21.07
CA ASN A 124 -5.50 -7.94 21.49
C ASN A 124 -5.37 -9.47 21.34
N ASP A 125 -6.14 -10.06 20.43
CA ASP A 125 -6.12 -11.50 20.19
C ASP A 125 -5.27 -11.87 18.96
N ARG A 126 -5.08 -13.18 18.75
CA ARG A 126 -4.33 -13.69 17.59
C ARG A 126 -5.02 -13.39 16.25
N ASN A 127 -6.33 -13.17 16.25
CA ASN A 127 -7.04 -12.83 15.03
C ASN A 127 -6.77 -11.39 14.61
N THR A 128 -6.53 -10.49 15.56
CA THR A 128 -6.24 -9.06 15.34
C THR A 128 -5.05 -8.86 14.40
N PHE A 129 -4.12 -9.81 14.34
CA PHE A 129 -3.00 -9.80 13.37
C PHE A 129 -3.42 -9.84 11.90
N LYS A 130 -4.68 -10.10 11.58
CA LYS A 130 -5.19 -10.10 10.20
C LYS A 130 -5.87 -8.78 9.81
N TYR A 131 -6.02 -7.85 10.76
CA TYR A 131 -6.78 -6.64 10.56
C TYR A 131 -5.86 -5.45 10.34
N SER A 132 -6.36 -4.48 9.58
CA SER A 132 -5.74 -3.19 9.39
C SER A 132 -6.68 -2.14 9.95
N SER A 133 -6.17 -1.17 10.70
CA SER A 133 -6.95 -0.04 11.22
C SER A 133 -7.04 1.12 10.23
N THR A 134 -6.25 1.09 9.16
CA THR A 134 -6.44 1.94 7.98
C THR A 134 -6.26 1.13 6.70
N ALA A 135 -6.88 1.50 5.60
CA ALA A 135 -6.65 0.84 4.31
C ALA A 135 -6.41 1.87 3.19
N PHE A 136 -5.13 2.15 2.94
CA PHE A 136 -4.67 2.91 1.80
C PHE A 136 -3.18 2.61 1.48
N PRO A 137 -2.85 2.09 0.28
CA PRO A 137 -3.77 1.72 -0.79
C PRO A 137 -4.62 0.49 -0.41
N ARG A 138 -5.77 0.36 -1.07
CA ARG A 138 -6.63 -0.83 -1.00
C ARG A 138 -7.04 -1.23 -2.41
N PHE A 139 -7.00 -2.51 -2.72
CA PHE A 139 -7.26 -3.04 -4.05
C PHE A 139 -8.33 -4.13 -4.00
N LYS A 140 -9.31 -4.02 -4.90
CA LYS A 140 -10.33 -5.03 -5.11
C LYS A 140 -9.65 -6.31 -5.59
N VAL A 141 -10.06 -7.42 -4.97
CA VAL A 141 -9.63 -8.79 -5.29
C VAL A 141 -10.83 -9.68 -5.06
N SER A 142 -10.91 -10.79 -5.78
CA SER A 142 -11.99 -11.74 -5.59
C SER A 142 -11.60 -12.85 -4.61
N PHE A 143 -12.58 -13.28 -3.81
CA PHE A 143 -12.43 -14.47 -2.97
C PHE A 143 -12.93 -15.74 -3.67
N ASN A 144 -13.98 -15.61 -4.49
CA ASN A 144 -14.75 -16.73 -5.05
C ASN A 144 -14.75 -16.82 -6.59
N GLN A 145 -14.28 -15.80 -7.31
CA GLN A 145 -14.23 -15.77 -8.77
C GLN A 145 -12.80 -15.48 -9.20
N THR A 146 -12.07 -16.49 -9.67
CA THR A 146 -10.62 -16.41 -9.93
C THR A 146 -10.19 -15.41 -10.99
N ASP A 147 -11.12 -14.87 -11.77
CA ASP A 147 -10.79 -14.13 -12.99
C ASP A 147 -11.50 -12.77 -13.08
N GLN A 148 -12.03 -12.26 -11.96
CA GLN A 148 -12.73 -10.97 -11.97
C GLN A 148 -11.77 -9.78 -12.15
N TYR A 149 -10.63 -9.81 -11.46
CA TYR A 149 -9.64 -8.74 -11.50
C TYR A 149 -8.29 -9.29 -11.98
N VAL A 150 -7.52 -8.48 -12.71
CA VAL A 150 -6.20 -8.89 -13.25
C VAL A 150 -5.28 -9.38 -12.14
N ILE A 151 -5.30 -8.74 -10.96
CA ILE A 151 -4.54 -9.15 -9.77
C ILE A 151 -4.80 -10.61 -9.35
N ASP A 152 -6.00 -11.15 -9.61
CA ASP A 152 -6.37 -12.53 -9.30
C ASP A 152 -5.77 -13.56 -10.29
N GLN A 153 -5.13 -13.10 -11.36
CA GLN A 153 -4.42 -13.94 -12.34
C GLN A 153 -2.90 -13.84 -12.21
N LEU A 154 -2.41 -12.89 -11.40
CA LEU A 154 -0.97 -12.68 -11.22
C LEU A 154 -0.36 -13.78 -10.33
N GLY A 155 0.87 -14.14 -10.67
CA GLY A 155 1.75 -14.85 -9.75
C GLY A 155 2.17 -13.89 -8.63
N HIS A 156 2.41 -14.43 -7.43
CA HIS A 156 2.97 -13.65 -6.33
C HIS A 156 4.10 -14.38 -5.62
N PHE A 157 4.99 -13.60 -5.01
CA PHE A 157 5.94 -14.07 -4.02
C PHE A 157 6.02 -13.09 -2.85
N THR A 158 6.45 -13.64 -1.72
CA THR A 158 6.54 -12.91 -0.47
C THR A 158 7.72 -13.40 0.37
N PHE A 159 8.15 -12.59 1.33
CA PHE A 159 9.29 -12.86 2.19
C PHE A 159 8.87 -13.16 3.63
N LEU A 160 9.65 -13.97 4.34
CA LEU A 160 9.63 -14.08 5.82
C LEU A 160 11.04 -13.78 6.30
N ASP A 161 11.19 -12.70 7.06
CA ASP A 161 12.49 -12.19 7.47
C ASP A 161 13.43 -11.98 6.26
N ALA A 162 14.56 -12.70 6.23
CA ALA A 162 15.53 -12.68 5.14
C ALA A 162 15.35 -13.84 4.13
N TRP A 163 14.36 -14.70 4.34
CA TRP A 163 14.14 -15.90 3.55
C TRP A 163 12.97 -15.70 2.60
N ASP A 164 13.12 -16.19 1.37
CA ASP A 164 11.94 -16.44 0.55
C ASP A 164 11.17 -17.56 1.23
N LEU A 165 9.95 -17.23 1.67
CA LEU A 165 8.98 -18.29 1.78
C LEU A 165 8.77 -18.69 0.32
N ASP A 166 9.11 -19.91 -0.09
CA ASP A 166 8.80 -20.45 -1.44
C ASP A 166 7.28 -20.62 -1.64
N MET A 167 6.50 -19.66 -1.15
CA MET A 167 5.07 -19.46 -1.25
C MET A 167 4.78 -18.70 -2.53
N ARG A 168 5.22 -19.30 -3.64
CA ARG A 168 4.76 -18.90 -4.96
C ARG A 168 3.29 -19.32 -5.06
N GLY A 169 2.44 -18.40 -5.45
CA GLY A 169 1.03 -18.69 -5.64
C GLY A 169 0.43 -17.89 -6.78
N VAL A 170 -0.80 -18.23 -7.14
CA VAL A 170 -1.58 -17.51 -8.15
C VAL A 170 -2.85 -16.97 -7.50
N GLY A 171 -3.25 -15.76 -7.88
CA GLY A 171 -4.55 -15.19 -7.55
C GLY A 171 -4.80 -14.88 -6.09
N LEU A 172 -3.72 -14.50 -5.39
CA LEU A 172 -3.71 -14.09 -3.99
C LEU A 172 -4.33 -15.06 -2.98
N LYS A 173 -4.73 -16.27 -3.37
CA LYS A 173 -5.49 -17.22 -2.54
C LYS A 173 -4.75 -17.64 -1.27
N ASN A 174 -3.42 -17.67 -1.34
CA ASN A 174 -2.53 -18.07 -0.25
C ASN A 174 -1.65 -16.91 0.23
N VAL A 175 -2.07 -15.66 0.00
CA VAL A 175 -1.29 -14.50 0.44
C VAL A 175 -1.27 -14.43 1.96
N PHE A 176 -0.06 -14.41 2.51
CA PHE A 176 0.17 -14.12 3.90
C PHE A 176 -0.03 -12.64 4.17
N THR A 177 -0.54 -12.34 5.35
CA THR A 177 -0.61 -10.98 5.84
C THR A 177 0.82 -10.46 6.09
N GLY A 178 1.20 -9.36 5.44
CA GLY A 178 2.53 -8.80 5.48
C GLY A 178 2.75 -7.60 6.36
N GLY A 179 3.98 -7.32 6.78
CA GLY A 179 4.35 -6.32 7.79
C GLY A 179 5.17 -6.95 8.90
N LEU A 180 4.69 -6.86 10.15
CA LEU A 180 5.44 -7.20 11.38
C LEU A 180 6.12 -8.58 11.39
N TYR A 181 5.60 -9.57 10.67
CA TYR A 181 6.08 -10.95 10.73
C TYR A 181 6.48 -11.57 9.41
N SER A 182 6.12 -11.00 8.25
CA SER A 182 6.40 -11.57 6.91
C SER A 182 5.81 -10.66 5.85
N GLY A 183 5.67 -11.10 4.60
CA GLY A 183 4.68 -10.56 3.67
C GLY A 183 5.09 -9.32 2.90
N ASN A 184 6.17 -8.64 3.31
CA ASN A 184 6.62 -7.36 2.74
C ASN A 184 8.14 -7.42 2.44
N PRO A 185 8.60 -7.07 1.23
CA PRO A 185 7.82 -6.59 0.09
C PRO A 185 6.91 -7.68 -0.49
N PHE A 186 5.76 -7.25 -1.00
CA PHE A 186 4.85 -8.12 -1.74
C PHE A 186 5.06 -7.92 -3.22
N VAL A 187 5.34 -9.01 -3.95
CA VAL A 187 5.65 -8.90 -5.37
C VAL A 187 4.68 -9.69 -6.21
N LEU A 188 4.21 -9.04 -7.27
CA LEU A 188 3.26 -9.54 -8.23
C LEU A 188 3.92 -9.60 -9.61
N TYR A 189 3.72 -10.70 -10.33
CA TYR A 189 4.30 -10.88 -11.66
C TYR A 189 3.29 -11.49 -12.61
N ASN A 190 3.33 -11.01 -13.85
CA ASN A 190 2.51 -11.57 -14.91
C ASN A 190 3.13 -12.89 -15.40
N LEU A 191 2.34 -13.96 -15.42
CA LEU A 191 2.79 -15.30 -15.82
C LEU A 191 3.10 -15.40 -17.32
N THR A 192 2.54 -14.49 -18.12
CA THR A 192 2.66 -14.49 -19.59
C THR A 192 3.59 -13.39 -20.11
N LYS A 193 3.81 -12.32 -19.33
CA LYS A 193 4.64 -11.16 -19.69
C LYS A 193 5.79 -11.00 -18.68
N ILE A 194 6.98 -11.49 -19.04
CA ILE A 194 8.14 -11.57 -18.13
C ILE A 194 8.59 -10.23 -17.54
N ASP A 195 8.36 -9.13 -18.26
CA ASP A 195 8.76 -7.77 -17.88
C ASP A 195 7.63 -6.95 -17.28
N SER A 196 6.50 -7.59 -16.95
CA SER A 196 5.37 -6.95 -16.31
C SER A 196 5.25 -7.44 -14.86
N ASN A 197 5.92 -6.72 -13.94
CA ASN A 197 6.09 -7.06 -12.53
C ASN A 197 5.90 -5.82 -11.63
N ILE A 198 5.28 -5.99 -10.47
CA ILE A 198 5.03 -4.91 -9.52
C ILE A 198 5.47 -5.33 -8.12
N ILE A 199 6.16 -4.44 -7.42
CA ILE A 199 6.50 -4.59 -6.00
C ILE A 199 5.66 -3.58 -5.21
N LEU A 200 4.88 -4.08 -4.25
CA LEU A 200 4.17 -3.30 -3.25
C LEU A 200 4.87 -3.46 -1.90
N SER A 201 5.41 -2.38 -1.35
CA SER A 201 6.24 -2.47 -0.13
C SER A 201 6.05 -1.29 0.79
N SER A 202 6.26 -1.49 2.09
CA SER A 202 6.27 -0.41 3.06
C SER A 202 7.54 0.42 2.89
N LEU A 203 7.42 1.75 2.85
CA LEU A 203 8.56 2.67 2.83
C LEU A 203 8.89 3.29 4.18
N THR A 204 8.00 3.18 5.15
CA THR A 204 8.22 3.72 6.49
C THR A 204 7.53 2.81 7.49
N ASN A 205 8.03 2.79 8.72
CA ASN A 205 7.38 2.14 9.86
C ASN A 205 7.04 0.66 9.57
N PHE A 206 8.01 -0.14 9.10
CA PHE A 206 7.82 -1.56 8.75
C PHE A 206 7.15 -2.40 9.85
N MET A 207 7.30 -2.01 11.11
CA MET A 207 6.67 -2.68 12.25
C MET A 207 5.16 -2.42 12.37
N THR A 208 4.67 -1.31 11.81
CA THR A 208 3.25 -0.91 11.89
C THR A 208 2.56 -0.87 10.54
N ASN A 209 3.29 -0.71 9.44
CA ASN A 209 2.75 -0.78 8.09
C ASN A 209 2.53 -2.24 7.70
N PHE A 210 1.31 -2.57 7.32
CA PHE A 210 0.81 -3.92 7.19
C PHE A 210 0.08 -4.08 5.86
N GLN A 211 0.13 -5.26 5.27
CA GLN A 211 -0.55 -5.67 4.05
C GLN A 211 -1.43 -6.87 4.40
N THR A 212 -2.73 -6.84 4.11
CA THR A 212 -3.63 -7.91 4.53
C THR A 212 -4.81 -8.07 3.60
N ARG A 213 -5.41 -9.26 3.63
CA ARG A 213 -6.73 -9.55 3.08
C ARG A 213 -7.69 -9.77 4.24
N SER A 214 -8.04 -8.70 4.94
CA SER A 214 -8.90 -8.80 6.12
C SER A 214 -10.33 -9.17 5.71
N PRO A 215 -10.99 -10.12 6.40
CA PRO A 215 -12.41 -10.39 6.22
C PRO A 215 -13.29 -9.15 6.42
N SER A 216 -12.89 -8.26 7.34
CA SER A 216 -13.59 -7.00 7.63
C SER A 216 -13.63 -6.03 6.45
N LEU A 217 -12.76 -6.25 5.46
CA LEU A 217 -12.55 -5.40 4.29
C LEU A 217 -12.85 -6.16 3.00
N ASN A 218 -13.84 -7.07 3.02
CA ASN A 218 -14.23 -7.91 1.88
C ASN A 218 -13.08 -8.72 1.27
N TYR A 219 -12.07 -9.06 2.08
CA TYR A 219 -10.85 -9.72 1.64
C TYR A 219 -10.05 -8.97 0.57
N HIS A 220 -10.34 -7.68 0.35
CA HIS A 220 -9.54 -6.78 -0.49
C HIS A 220 -8.11 -6.69 0.02
N LEU A 221 -7.14 -6.67 -0.90
CA LEU A 221 -5.75 -6.46 -0.56
C LEU A 221 -5.60 -5.02 -0.04
N SER A 222 -5.27 -4.89 1.24
CA SER A 222 -5.28 -3.62 1.96
C SER A 222 -3.92 -3.37 2.57
N CYS A 223 -3.38 -2.17 2.38
CA CYS A 223 -2.18 -1.69 3.05
C CYS A 223 -2.56 -0.65 4.10
N GLY A 224 -1.90 -0.63 5.25
CA GLY A 224 -2.12 0.42 6.24
C GLY A 224 -1.59 0.08 7.62
N LEU A 225 -2.19 0.65 8.65
CA LEU A 225 -1.74 0.42 10.01
C LEU A 225 -2.26 -0.90 10.56
N HIS A 226 -1.37 -1.66 11.19
CA HIS A 226 -1.71 -2.92 11.84
C HIS A 226 -2.84 -2.76 12.88
N GLY A 227 -3.78 -3.71 12.91
CA GLY A 227 -4.97 -3.70 13.76
C GLY A 227 -4.73 -3.63 15.28
N ARG A 228 -3.50 -3.85 15.74
CA ARG A 228 -3.10 -3.71 17.17
C ARG A 228 -2.56 -2.33 17.55
N VAL A 229 -2.39 -1.42 16.59
CA VAL A 229 -1.98 -0.04 16.92
C VAL A 229 -3.08 0.57 17.79
N HIS A 230 -2.74 0.98 19.01
CA HIS A 230 -3.72 1.53 19.97
C HIS A 230 -4.00 3.02 19.74
N GLN A 231 -2.97 3.75 19.34
CA GLN A 231 -3.01 5.18 19.13
C GLN A 231 -2.10 5.58 17.98
N ILE A 232 -2.51 6.62 17.25
CA ILE A 232 -1.67 7.33 16.29
C ILE A 232 -1.41 8.71 16.86
N VAL A 233 -0.15 9.10 16.90
CA VAL A 233 0.24 10.46 17.29
C VAL A 233 0.03 11.42 16.12
N LYS A 234 -0.29 12.65 16.44
CA LYS A 234 -0.35 13.75 15.48
C LYS A 234 0.93 13.81 14.65
N SER A 235 0.73 14.10 13.36
CA SER A 235 1.77 14.20 12.35
C SER A 235 2.47 12.88 12.00
N PHE A 236 1.95 11.74 12.47
CA PHE A 236 2.39 10.44 11.97
C PHE A 236 2.13 10.31 10.47
N SER A 237 3.04 9.66 9.76
CA SER A 237 2.88 9.36 8.34
C SER A 237 3.25 7.91 8.02
N LEU A 238 2.49 7.31 7.12
CA LEU A 238 2.75 5.98 6.57
C LEU A 238 2.96 6.09 5.06
N LYS A 239 3.98 5.43 4.53
CA LYS A 239 4.23 5.39 3.09
C LYS A 239 4.32 3.95 2.60
N THR A 240 3.67 3.68 1.48
CA THR A 240 3.73 2.42 0.76
C THR A 240 4.13 2.72 -0.69
N ILE A 241 5.20 2.08 -1.17
CA ILE A 241 5.66 2.17 -2.54
C ILE A 241 5.01 1.10 -3.40
N LEU A 242 4.61 1.49 -4.59
CA LEU A 242 4.36 0.62 -5.73
C LEU A 242 5.41 0.93 -6.78
N LEU A 243 6.32 -0.01 -6.99
CA LEU A 243 7.36 0.03 -8.02
C LEU A 243 6.98 -0.92 -9.14
N THR A 244 7.05 -0.47 -10.38
CA THR A 244 6.81 -1.31 -11.55
C THR A 244 8.12 -1.55 -12.30
N SER A 245 8.28 -2.75 -12.87
CA SER A 245 9.42 -3.07 -13.73
C SER A 245 9.42 -2.19 -14.98
N GLU A 246 10.59 -1.78 -15.43
CA GLU A 246 10.74 -1.16 -16.75
C GLU A 246 10.72 -2.23 -17.86
N PRO A 247 10.50 -1.86 -19.14
CA PRO A 247 10.57 -2.81 -20.25
C PRO A 247 11.86 -3.63 -20.22
N LYS A 248 11.75 -4.95 -20.47
CA LYS A 248 12.87 -5.92 -20.40
C LYS A 248 13.46 -6.15 -18.99
N GLN A 249 12.82 -5.69 -17.92
CA GLN A 249 13.21 -6.03 -16.54
C GLN A 249 12.36 -7.18 -16.00
N GLY A 250 12.96 -8.36 -15.86
CA GLY A 250 12.35 -9.48 -15.14
C GLY A 250 12.30 -9.27 -13.63
N ILE A 251 11.74 -10.27 -12.94
CA ILE A 251 11.55 -10.29 -11.48
C ILE A 251 12.85 -9.98 -10.71
N ASN A 252 13.96 -10.61 -11.09
CA ASN A 252 15.24 -10.41 -10.40
C ASN A 252 15.75 -8.97 -10.54
N GLN A 253 15.53 -8.35 -11.70
CA GLN A 253 15.95 -6.97 -11.98
C GLN A 253 15.13 -5.97 -11.15
N ILE A 254 13.80 -6.13 -11.09
CA ILE A 254 12.95 -5.23 -10.29
C ILE A 254 13.19 -5.39 -8.79
N VAL A 255 13.43 -6.60 -8.28
CA VAL A 255 13.78 -6.81 -6.85
C VAL A 255 15.13 -6.15 -6.52
N LYS A 256 16.12 -6.28 -7.41
CA LYS A 256 17.41 -5.60 -7.25
C LYS A 256 17.26 -4.09 -7.27
N LEU A 257 16.41 -3.55 -8.14
CA LEU A 257 16.10 -2.12 -8.19
C LEU A 257 15.44 -1.66 -6.89
N TRP A 258 14.42 -2.37 -6.43
CA TRP A 258 13.75 -2.11 -5.15
C TRP A 258 14.74 -2.07 -3.99
N GLY A 259 15.61 -3.08 -3.87
CA GLY A 259 16.62 -3.12 -2.79
C GLY A 259 17.57 -1.92 -2.82
N LYS A 260 18.01 -1.50 -4.00
CA LYS A 260 18.83 -0.27 -4.16
C LYS A 260 18.08 0.98 -3.74
N LEU A 261 16.82 1.12 -4.17
CA LEU A 261 15.98 2.26 -3.82
C LEU A 261 15.72 2.32 -2.30
N MET A 262 15.49 1.17 -1.65
CA MET A 262 15.32 1.12 -0.20
C MET A 262 16.60 1.57 0.51
N LEU A 263 17.76 1.06 0.09
CA LEU A 263 19.04 1.50 0.67
C LEU A 263 19.26 3.00 0.52
N GLN A 264 19.00 3.56 -0.66
CA GLN A 264 19.09 5.00 -0.91
C GLN A 264 18.12 5.79 -0.03
N TYR A 265 16.86 5.35 0.05
CA TYR A 265 15.82 6.00 0.85
C TYR A 265 16.16 6.05 2.34
N TYR A 266 16.75 4.96 2.86
CA TYR A 266 17.15 4.88 4.27
C TYR A 266 18.58 5.39 4.55
N GLY A 267 19.29 5.90 3.55
CA GLY A 267 20.69 6.32 3.70
C GLY A 267 21.64 5.19 4.10
N LYS A 268 21.30 3.95 3.74
CA LYS A 268 22.08 2.74 4.05
C LYS A 268 22.92 2.29 2.85
N GLN A 269 23.95 1.49 3.11
CA GLN A 269 24.77 0.85 2.07
C GLN A 269 24.53 -0.67 2.06
N HIS A 270 24.84 -1.32 0.94
CA HIS A 270 24.89 -2.77 0.91
C HIS A 270 25.93 -3.29 1.90
N ILE A 271 25.55 -4.27 2.70
CA ILE A 271 26.45 -5.06 3.52
C ILE A 271 27.43 -5.77 2.58
N LYS A 272 28.72 -5.47 2.70
CA LYS A 272 29.77 -5.99 1.80
C LYS A 272 30.34 -7.32 2.29
N GLU A 273 30.32 -7.57 3.60
CA GLU A 273 30.90 -8.77 4.21
C GLU A 273 29.92 -9.41 5.21
N LEU A 274 29.87 -10.73 5.27
CA LEU A 274 28.97 -11.50 6.16
C LEU A 274 29.13 -11.13 7.65
N LYS A 275 30.33 -10.73 8.06
CA LYS A 275 30.64 -10.29 9.44
C LYS A 275 29.95 -8.98 9.84
N ASP A 276 29.54 -8.16 8.87
CA ASP A 276 28.83 -6.90 9.11
C ASP A 276 27.35 -7.15 9.41
N LEU A 277 26.81 -8.31 9.02
CA LEU A 277 25.43 -8.72 9.29
C LEU A 277 25.12 -8.76 10.80
N HIS A 278 26.09 -9.16 11.63
CA HIS A 278 25.88 -9.32 13.07
C HIS A 278 25.92 -8.00 13.86
N ARG A 279 26.40 -6.90 13.28
CA ARG A 279 26.50 -5.61 13.99
C ARG A 279 25.21 -4.79 13.91
N ASP A 280 24.46 -4.91 12.81
CA ASP A 280 23.28 -4.09 12.56
C ASP A 280 22.01 -4.57 13.30
N PHE A 281 21.96 -5.81 13.78
CA PHE A 281 20.80 -6.34 14.51
C PHE A 281 20.79 -6.04 16.02
N TYR A 282 21.90 -5.54 16.58
CA TYR A 282 22.04 -5.29 18.03
C TYR A 282 22.17 -3.81 18.41
N VAL A 283 21.98 -2.91 17.45
CA VAL A 283 21.93 -1.47 17.72
C VAL A 283 20.54 -0.94 17.39
N SER A 284 19.59 -1.19 18.28
CA SER A 284 18.37 -0.39 18.45
C SER A 284 18.01 -0.30 19.92
#